data_AF-A0A355DIH6-F1
#
_entry.id   AF-A0A355DIH6-F1
#
_cell.length_a   1.000
_cell.length_b   1.000
_cell.length_c   1.000
_cell.angle_alpha   90.00
_cell.angle_beta   90.00
_cell.angle_gamma   90.00
#
_symmetry.space_group_name_H-M   'P 1'
#
loop_
_entity.id
_entity.type
_entity.pdbx_description
1 polymer ?
#
loop_
_entity_poly.entity_id
_entity_poly.type
_entity_poly.pdbx_seq_one_letter_code
_entity_poly.pdbx_strand_id
1 'polypeptide(L)'
;EALHHNLVAEGTELRASVFYPSGGLMDTGLFTASRNRPEDLQRERGATGRSSMTFDEMKARMEAAGLDVQVADLDELGHFVVDCASRRQYVIARNLGGTIDLLHRRADAIGRMEVPPHHEIGF
;
A
#
# COMPACT_ATOMS: atom_id res chain seq x y z
N GLU A 1 -3.20 -8.60 11.46
CA GLU A 1 -2.96 -8.58 12.91
C GLU A 1 -2.64 -9.92 13.57
N ALA A 2 -3.15 -11.06 13.08
CA ALA A 2 -2.95 -12.37 13.70
C ALA A 2 -1.51 -12.67 14.18
N LEU A 3 -0.50 -12.43 13.32
CA LEU A 3 0.91 -12.62 13.70
C LEU A 3 1.31 -11.81 14.95
N HIS A 4 0.93 -10.53 15.02
CA HIS A 4 1.24 -9.68 16.16
C HIS A 4 0.58 -10.21 17.44
N HIS A 5 -0.69 -10.61 17.36
CA HIS A 5 -1.41 -11.17 18.51
C HIS A 5 -0.77 -12.46 19.03
N ASN A 6 -0.35 -13.36 18.14
CA ASN A 6 0.30 -14.61 18.54
C ASN A 6 1.62 -14.34 19.28
N LEU A 7 2.46 -13.43 18.77
CA LEU A 7 3.74 -13.07 19.40
C LEU A 7 3.56 -12.49 20.80
N VAL A 8 2.48 -11.72 21.02
CA VAL A 8 2.13 -11.18 22.34
C VAL A 8 1.56 -12.27 23.25
N ALA A 9 0.67 -13.12 22.74
CA ALA A 9 0.06 -14.20 23.50
C ALA A 9 1.07 -15.25 23.97
N GLU A 10 2.11 -15.51 23.17
CA GLU A 10 3.23 -16.40 23.51
C GLU A 10 4.26 -15.75 24.45
N GLY A 11 4.06 -14.49 24.86
CA GLY A 11 4.95 -13.80 25.80
C GLY A 11 6.34 -13.49 25.23
N THR A 12 6.47 -13.39 23.90
CA THR A 12 7.76 -13.11 23.26
C THR A 12 8.14 -11.63 23.38
N GLU A 13 9.42 -11.31 23.14
CA GLU A 13 9.90 -9.93 22.96
C GLU A 13 9.71 -9.40 21.52
N LEU A 14 9.27 -10.26 20.60
CA LEU A 14 9.09 -9.92 19.18
C LEU A 14 7.76 -9.23 18.94
N ARG A 15 7.72 -8.29 17.99
CA ARG A 15 6.50 -7.61 17.54
C ARG A 15 6.45 -7.56 16.03
N ALA A 16 5.26 -7.51 15.47
CA ALA A 16 5.03 -7.29 14.04
C ALA A 16 4.32 -5.96 13.81
N SER A 17 4.58 -5.35 12.65
CA SER A 17 3.92 -4.14 12.15
C SER A 17 3.46 -4.38 10.72
N VAL A 18 2.49 -3.59 10.25
CA VAL A 18 2.03 -3.58 8.85
C VAL A 18 2.26 -2.20 8.28
N PHE A 19 2.99 -2.16 7.17
CA PHE A 19 3.28 -0.94 6.44
C PHE A 19 2.34 -0.81 5.24
N TYR A 20 1.61 0.29 5.18
CA TYR A 20 0.81 0.71 4.03
C TYR A 20 1.53 1.89 3.37
N PRO A 21 2.26 1.65 2.26
CA PRO A 21 3.02 2.70 1.60
C PRO A 21 2.11 3.85 1.20
N SER A 22 2.55 5.06 1.52
CA SER A 22 1.82 6.32 1.33
C SER A 22 2.82 7.45 1.14
N GLY A 23 2.39 8.57 0.55
CA GLY A 23 3.26 9.71 0.27
C GLY A 23 3.64 9.89 -1.21
N GLY A 24 2.97 9.20 -2.13
CA GLY A 24 3.12 9.40 -3.56
C GLY A 24 3.47 8.14 -4.33
N LEU A 25 3.74 8.32 -5.63
CA LEU A 25 4.25 7.27 -6.50
C LEU A 25 5.67 6.91 -6.06
N MET A 26 5.93 5.63 -5.87
CA MET A 26 7.24 5.16 -5.43
C MET A 26 8.07 4.71 -6.62
N ASP A 27 9.21 5.37 -6.86
CA ASP A 27 10.15 4.98 -7.91
C ASP A 27 10.90 3.70 -7.54
N THR A 28 10.27 2.57 -7.84
CA THR A 28 10.76 1.25 -7.52
C THR A 28 10.65 0.34 -8.73
N GLY A 29 11.35 -0.78 -8.68
CA GLY A 29 11.22 -1.83 -9.69
C GLY A 29 9.88 -2.59 -9.69
N LEU A 30 8.87 -2.19 -8.92
CA LEU A 30 7.58 -2.89 -8.87
C LEU A 30 6.82 -2.83 -10.21
N PHE A 31 6.92 -1.73 -10.94
CA PHE A 31 6.27 -1.54 -12.24
C PHE A 31 6.75 -2.53 -13.31
N THR A 32 7.99 -3.02 -13.17
CA THR A 32 8.62 -3.98 -14.08
C THR A 32 8.89 -5.33 -13.41
N ALA A 33 8.14 -5.68 -12.36
CA ALA A 33 8.37 -6.88 -11.54
C ALA A 33 8.36 -8.20 -12.32
N SER A 34 7.76 -8.23 -13.52
CA SER A 34 7.77 -9.40 -14.41
C SER A 34 9.17 -9.92 -14.74
N ARG A 35 10.20 -9.06 -14.70
CA ARG A 35 11.60 -9.47 -14.92
C ARG A 35 12.10 -10.52 -13.93
N ASN A 36 11.48 -10.62 -12.75
CA ASN A 36 11.85 -11.56 -11.69
C ASN A 36 10.94 -12.80 -11.63
N ARG A 37 10.05 -12.99 -12.61
CA ARG A 37 9.14 -14.14 -12.62
C ARG A 37 9.92 -15.44 -12.88
N PRO A 38 9.81 -16.46 -12.01
CA PRO A 38 10.41 -17.78 -12.24
C PRO A 38 9.95 -18.43 -13.55
N GLU A 39 10.81 -19.27 -14.15
CA GLU A 39 10.55 -19.92 -15.45
C GLU A 39 9.31 -20.82 -15.40
N ASP A 40 9.15 -21.58 -14.32
CA ASP A 40 8.02 -22.47 -14.04
C ASP A 40 6.69 -21.73 -13.80
N LEU A 41 6.74 -20.42 -13.56
CA LEU A 41 5.57 -19.56 -13.39
C LEU A 41 5.33 -18.63 -14.59
N GLN A 42 6.05 -18.84 -15.69
CA GLN A 42 5.85 -18.04 -16.90
C GLN A 42 4.44 -18.17 -17.44
N ARG A 43 3.93 -17.06 -17.99
CA ARG A 43 2.60 -17.07 -18.59
C ARG A 43 2.65 -17.89 -19.88
N GLU A 44 1.83 -18.93 -19.95
CA GLU A 44 1.67 -19.74 -21.17
C GLU A 44 0.86 -19.02 -22.26
N ARG A 45 0.06 -18.01 -21.88
CA ARG A 45 -0.76 -17.21 -22.79
C ARG A 45 -0.46 -15.72 -22.64
N GLY A 46 -0.63 -14.96 -23.72
CA GLY A 46 -0.42 -13.52 -23.72
C GLY A 46 -1.21 -12.82 -22.60
N ALA A 47 -0.67 -11.71 -22.09
CA ALA A 47 -1.39 -10.84 -21.17
C ALA A 47 -2.73 -10.39 -21.77
N THR A 48 -3.65 -9.88 -20.95
CA THR A 48 -4.96 -9.33 -21.36
C THR A 48 -4.90 -8.05 -22.22
N GLY A 49 -3.85 -7.90 -23.03
CA GLY A 49 -3.60 -6.74 -23.89
C GLY A 49 -2.93 -5.55 -23.19
N ARG A 50 -2.76 -5.58 -21.86
CA ARG A 50 -2.04 -4.54 -21.12
C ARG A 50 -0.56 -4.92 -20.96
N SER A 51 0.32 -4.21 -21.66
CA SER A 51 1.75 -4.23 -21.36
C SER A 51 2.00 -3.61 -19.99
N SER A 52 3.00 -4.12 -19.27
CA SER A 52 3.56 -3.41 -18.11
C SER A 52 4.12 -2.07 -18.58
N MET A 53 3.91 -1.01 -17.81
CA MET A 53 4.56 0.28 -18.02
C MET A 53 5.73 0.41 -17.04
N THR A 54 6.75 1.19 -17.38
CA THR A 54 7.78 1.62 -16.43
C THR A 54 7.22 2.65 -15.45
N PHE A 55 8.00 2.98 -14.41
CA PHE A 55 7.66 4.08 -13.50
C PHE A 55 7.52 5.41 -14.28
N ASP A 56 8.49 5.74 -15.13
CA ASP A 56 8.48 6.97 -15.93
C ASP A 56 7.27 7.07 -16.87
N GLU A 57 6.93 5.96 -17.53
CA GLU A 57 5.74 5.89 -18.40
C GLU A 57 4.44 6.10 -17.61
N MET A 58 4.36 5.50 -16.41
CA MET A 58 3.20 5.71 -15.53
C MET A 58 3.12 7.15 -15.03
N LYS A 59 4.24 7.74 -14.60
CA LYS A 59 4.32 9.14 -14.14
C LYS A 59 3.90 10.09 -15.26
N ALA A 60 4.50 9.97 -16.45
CA ALA A 60 4.18 10.80 -17.60
C ALA A 60 2.70 10.70 -17.99
N ARG A 61 2.10 9.50 -17.90
CA ARG A 61 0.67 9.31 -18.18
C ARG A 61 -0.23 9.99 -17.16
N MET A 62 0.13 9.95 -15.88
CA MET A 62 -0.62 10.63 -14.82
C MET A 62 -0.52 12.15 -14.96
N GLU A 63 0.68 12.68 -15.23
CA GLU A 63 0.90 14.11 -15.49
C GLU A 63 0.13 14.58 -16.73
N ALA A 64 0.12 13.79 -17.81
CA ALA A 64 -0.65 14.09 -19.02
C ALA A 64 -2.17 14.05 -18.79
N ALA A 65 -2.63 13.33 -17.76
CA ALA A 65 -4.02 13.33 -17.31
C ALA A 65 -4.35 14.52 -16.38
N GLY A 66 -3.41 15.41 -16.11
CA GLY A 66 -3.58 16.58 -15.25
C GLY A 66 -3.51 16.27 -13.76
N LEU A 67 -3.02 15.08 -13.37
CA LEU A 67 -2.86 14.71 -11.97
C LEU A 67 -1.56 15.32 -11.42
N ASP A 68 -1.63 15.86 -10.20
CA ASP A 68 -0.43 16.25 -9.46
C ASP A 68 0.29 15.00 -8.95
N VAL A 69 1.39 14.63 -9.61
CA VAL A 69 2.14 13.42 -9.28
C VAL A 69 3.24 13.73 -8.29
N GLN A 70 2.97 13.43 -7.02
CA GLN A 70 3.99 13.42 -5.98
C GLN A 70 4.79 12.12 -6.05
N VAL A 71 6.12 12.21 -6.11
CA VAL A 71 7.03 11.07 -6.04
C VAL A 71 7.56 10.97 -4.61
N ALA A 72 7.44 9.78 -4.02
CA ALA A 72 7.90 9.54 -2.65
C ALA A 72 9.43 9.46 -2.58
N ASP A 73 10.03 10.14 -1.60
CA ASP A 73 11.42 9.92 -1.21
C ASP A 73 11.54 8.58 -0.46
N LEU A 74 12.23 7.62 -1.06
CA LEU A 74 12.36 6.27 -0.51
C LEU A 74 13.28 6.20 0.71
N ASP A 75 14.28 7.07 0.80
CA ASP A 75 15.18 7.12 1.95
C ASP A 75 14.45 7.71 3.16
N GLU A 76 13.68 8.78 2.94
CA GLU A 76 12.80 9.33 3.98
C GLU A 76 11.74 8.31 4.42
N LEU A 77 11.14 7.60 3.46
CA LEU A 77 10.14 6.57 3.75
C LEU A 77 10.75 5.40 4.52
N GLY A 78 11.97 4.98 4.19
CA GLY A 78 12.73 3.97 4.91
C GLY A 78 12.99 4.36 6.36
N HIS A 79 13.50 5.57 6.59
CA HIS A 79 13.69 6.09 7.95
C HIS A 79 12.39 6.16 8.75
N PHE A 80 11.31 6.61 8.12
CA PHE A 80 9.99 6.66 8.74
C PHE A 80 9.51 5.27 9.18
N VAL A 81 9.62 4.25 8.33
CA VAL A 81 9.19 2.89 8.68
C VAL A 81 10.01 2.33 9.83
N VAL A 82 11.33 2.52 9.83
CA VAL A 82 12.21 2.08 10.92
C VAL A 82 11.88 2.77 12.23
N ASP A 83 11.66 4.09 12.22
CA ASP A 83 11.28 4.85 13.40
C ASP A 83 9.94 4.34 13.98
N CYS A 84 8.91 4.18 13.17
CA CYS A 84 7.62 3.62 13.60
C CYS A 84 7.75 2.21 14.18
N ALA A 85 8.54 1.34 13.53
CA ALA A 85 8.78 -0.01 14.01
C ALA A 85 9.52 -0.02 15.36
N SER A 86 10.50 0.88 15.54
CA SER A 86 11.24 1.04 16.81
C SER A 86 10.32 1.44 17.97
N ARG A 87 9.29 2.24 17.67
CA ARG A 87 8.23 2.65 18.61
C ARG A 87 7.13 1.60 18.77
N ARG A 88 7.29 0.42 18.16
CA ARG A 88 6.32 -0.70 18.17
C ARG A 88 4.94 -0.31 17.66
N GLN A 89 4.86 0.63 16.71
CA GLN A 89 3.60 1.02 16.10
C GLN A 89 3.13 -0.07 15.14
N TYR A 90 1.88 -0.52 15.31
CA TYR A 90 1.34 -1.63 14.51
C TYR A 90 1.03 -1.21 13.07
N VAL A 91 0.29 -0.11 12.88
CA VAL A 91 -0.04 0.42 11.54
C VAL A 91 0.93 1.54 11.20
N ILE A 92 1.66 1.40 10.09
CA ILE A 92 2.63 2.38 9.60
C ILE A 92 2.12 2.95 8.28
N ALA A 93 1.65 4.20 8.29
CA ALA A 93 1.18 4.93 7.12
C ALA A 93 1.15 6.44 7.40
N ARG A 94 1.16 7.26 6.36
CA ARG A 94 0.99 8.72 6.40
C ARG A 94 -0.42 9.12 5.99
N ASN A 95 -0.85 10.30 6.43
CA ASN A 95 -2.09 10.95 5.99
C ASN A 95 -3.36 10.09 6.12
N LEU A 96 -3.49 9.37 7.25
CA LEU A 96 -4.61 8.46 7.47
C LEU A 96 -5.95 9.12 7.76
N GLY A 97 -6.04 10.46 7.90
CA GLY A 97 -7.27 11.16 8.33
C GLY A 97 -8.51 10.74 7.54
N GLY A 98 -8.50 10.92 6.22
CA GLY A 98 -9.63 10.52 5.37
C GLY A 98 -9.90 9.01 5.34
N THR A 99 -8.85 8.18 5.47
CA THR A 99 -9.00 6.72 5.58
C THR A 99 -9.67 6.33 6.89
N ILE A 100 -9.29 6.95 8.01
CA ILE A 100 -9.90 6.73 9.33
C ILE A 100 -11.37 7.12 9.29
N ASP A 101 -11.71 8.29 8.73
CA ASP A 101 -13.10 8.75 8.60
C ASP A 101 -13.93 7.78 7.76
N LEU A 102 -13.38 7.26 6.65
CA LEU A 102 -14.03 6.24 5.85
C LEU A 102 -14.22 4.94 6.65
N LEU A 103 -13.19 4.48 7.36
CA LEU A 103 -13.26 3.26 8.17
C LEU A 103 -14.31 3.37 9.28
N HIS A 104 -14.45 4.54 9.92
CA HIS A 104 -15.53 4.81 10.87
C HIS A 104 -16.90 4.70 10.23
N ARG A 105 -17.14 5.40 9.10
CA ARG A 105 -18.43 5.30 8.39
C ARG A 105 -18.75 3.88 7.94
N ARG A 106 -17.73 3.11 7.55
CA ARG A 106 -17.87 1.69 7.19
C ARG A 106 -18.24 0.85 8.41
N ALA A 107 -17.58 1.05 9.55
CA ALA A 107 -17.92 0.37 10.80
C ALA A 107 -19.36 0.70 11.26
N ASP A 108 -19.77 1.96 11.15
CA ASP A 108 -21.13 2.38 11.51
C ASP A 108 -22.20 1.74 10.61
N ALA A 109 -21.93 1.65 9.30
CA ALA A 109 -22.82 0.96 8.36
C ALA A 109 -22.94 -0.54 8.68
N ILE A 110 -21.83 -1.21 9.03
CA ILE A 110 -21.85 -2.60 9.49
C ILE A 110 -22.69 -2.73 10.77
N GLY A 111 -22.53 -1.81 11.72
CA GLY A 111 -23.34 -1.79 12.95
C GLY A 111 -24.84 -1.65 12.69
N ARG A 112 -25.23 -1.03 11.57
CA ARG A 112 -26.62 -0.92 11.09
C ARG A 112 -27.04 -2.05 10.14
N MET A 113 -26.16 -3.02 9.86
CA MET A 113 -26.37 -4.08 8.85
C MET A 113 -26.59 -3.55 7.43
N GLU A 114 -26.02 -2.39 7.12
CA GLU A 114 -26.09 -1.73 5.81
C GLU A 114 -24.82 -2.00 4.98
N VAL A 115 -24.91 -1.75 3.67
CA VAL A 115 -23.76 -1.81 2.77
C VAL A 115 -22.77 -0.67 3.12
N PRO A 116 -21.50 -0.98 3.45
CA PRO A 116 -20.53 0.06 3.79
C PRO A 116 -20.18 0.95 2.58
N PRO A 117 -19.97 2.27 2.77
CA PRO A 117 -19.57 3.17 1.69
C PRO A 117 -18.25 2.71 1.06
N HIS A 118 -18.14 2.88 -0.26
CA HIS A 118 -16.91 2.57 -0.98
C HIS A 118 -15.89 3.72 -0.82
N HIS A 119 -14.62 3.40 -1.05
CA HIS A 119 -13.59 4.42 -1.14
C HIS A 119 -13.77 5.13 -2.48
N GLU A 120 -14.16 6.40 -2.44
CA GLU A 120 -14.07 7.27 -3.60
C GLU A 120 -12.59 7.58 -3.80
N ILE A 121 -11.97 6.93 -4.80
CA ILE A 121 -10.66 7.36 -5.28
C ILE A 121 -10.93 8.68 -6.02
N GLY A 122 -10.86 9.79 -5.28
CA GLY A 122 -10.89 11.13 -5.85
C GLY A 122 -9.65 11.35 -6.70
N PHE A 123 -9.87 11.66 -7.98
CA PHE A 123 -8.89 12.32 -8.83
C PHE A 123 -8.97 13.84 -8.58
#